data_AF-A0A2J6QYM2-F1
#
_entry.id   AF-A0A2J6QYM2-F1
#
_cell.length_a   1.000
_cell.length_b   1.000
_cell.length_c   1.000
_cell.angle_alpha   90.00
_cell.angle_beta   90.00
_cell.angle_gamma   90.00
#
_symmetry.space_group_name_H-M   'P 1'
#
loop_
_entity.id
_entity.type
_entity.pdbx_description
1 polymer ?
#
loop_
_entity_poly.entity_id
_entity_poly.type
_entity_poly.pdbx_seq_one_letter_code
_entity_poly.pdbx_strand_id
1 'polypeptide(L)'
;MEFAQLISRFFPFSDQPTTRTSLVTSFCATYTAQDITATSAVPSAINSACSGLSKTISEACTCFVTPATTVATTTAKTTTATTLTTSTTKATTTATATAASGAGGTIISTLAGGSGVGGTTCTVTAFADITASMKACSNILISDITVPASTTLSVTVPTSGALIFGGTMTIEYTPDASYTPIVLKGTDAKVVGLEGAVINGLGADYWDGQGSNGGTAKPDHLIKVDDMVSSSFSNIKIINWPTHLFEVTGCTDVTISQLILDNSAGNALDSSGVALGHNTDAFDVSNTDGLYVSGVTVYNQDDCVAVNSGSNMVFENMYCDGGHGLSIGSISSGVTVNNITFKDSSVVNSENGCRIKTDAGDDDSTVSLVTYSNIYVDNISDYAIDVQQDYENGDPTGDPTSGIIVSDITFSDITGSVASGAYEYYILCGSTASCYDFTWMNIDITGGLTECSPSGAECP
;
A
#
# COMPACT_ATOMS: atom_id res chain seq x y z
N MET A 1 -17.73 -36.89 50.07
CA MET A 1 -16.59 -37.82 49.95
C MET A 1 -16.06 -37.66 48.55
N GLU A 2 -15.29 -36.61 48.28
CA GLU A 2 -13.85 -36.54 48.57
C GLU A 2 -13.02 -37.60 47.82
N PHE A 3 -12.00 -37.07 47.14
CA PHE A 3 -10.76 -37.69 46.68
C PHE A 3 -10.86 -38.65 45.49
N ALA A 4 -10.53 -38.25 44.25
CA ALA A 4 -9.33 -37.52 43.77
C ALA A 4 -8.03 -38.29 44.00
N GLN A 5 -7.47 -38.84 42.93
CA GLN A 5 -6.13 -38.56 42.40
C GLN A 5 -5.91 -39.47 41.16
N LEU A 6 -5.84 -38.91 39.95
CA LEU A 6 -4.69 -38.29 39.29
C LEU A 6 -3.77 -39.32 38.58
N ILE A 7 -3.64 -39.15 37.25
CA ILE A 7 -2.46 -39.43 36.39
C ILE A 7 -2.20 -40.91 36.09
N SER A 8 -1.98 -41.42 34.88
CA SER A 8 -1.90 -40.98 33.48
C SER A 8 -1.56 -42.27 32.69
N ARG A 9 -1.60 -42.44 31.36
CA ARG A 9 -1.25 -41.59 30.22
C ARG A 9 -1.48 -42.48 28.98
N PHE A 10 -1.84 -41.86 27.84
CA PHE A 10 -1.86 -42.39 26.46
C PHE A 10 -3.06 -43.21 25.97
N PHE A 11 -4.09 -42.52 25.46
CA PHE A 11 -4.77 -42.85 24.21
C PHE A 11 -5.09 -41.55 23.45
N PRO A 12 -4.74 -41.41 22.17
CA PRO A 12 -5.26 -40.36 21.30
C PRO A 12 -6.61 -40.81 20.73
N PHE A 13 -7.65 -39.98 20.83
CA PHE A 13 -8.92 -40.18 20.12
C PHE A 13 -8.89 -39.43 18.79
N SER A 14 -9.06 -40.20 17.73
CA SER A 14 -9.42 -39.77 16.36
C SER A 14 -10.87 -39.27 16.37
N ASP A 15 -11.11 -38.07 15.83
CA ASP A 15 -12.44 -37.48 15.67
C ASP A 15 -12.59 -37.02 14.20
N GLN A 16 -13.57 -37.58 13.50
CA GLN A 16 -13.79 -37.47 12.05
C GLN A 16 -14.50 -36.15 11.66
N PRO A 17 -14.07 -35.44 10.60
CA PRO A 17 -14.58 -34.11 10.23
C PRO A 17 -15.99 -34.08 9.59
N THR A 18 -16.52 -35.20 9.12
CA THR A 18 -17.76 -35.25 8.32
C THR A 18 -19.06 -35.13 9.13
N THR A 19 -19.05 -35.49 10.42
CA THR A 19 -20.23 -35.40 11.30
C THR A 19 -20.44 -33.99 11.86
N ARG A 20 -19.40 -33.15 11.93
CA ARG A 20 -19.52 -31.75 12.37
C ARG A 20 -20.22 -30.87 11.33
N THR A 21 -19.91 -31.06 10.05
CA THR A 21 -20.45 -30.21 8.98
C THR A 21 -21.98 -30.37 8.82
N SER A 22 -22.51 -31.60 8.91
CA SER A 22 -23.96 -31.82 8.70
C SER A 22 -24.84 -31.27 9.83
N LEU A 23 -24.32 -31.27 11.07
CA LEU A 23 -24.99 -30.66 12.23
C LEU A 23 -25.07 -29.12 12.10
N VAL A 24 -24.02 -28.49 11.58
CA VAL A 24 -23.94 -27.03 11.41
C VAL A 24 -24.83 -26.56 10.25
N THR A 25 -24.82 -27.27 9.11
CA THR A 25 -25.69 -26.94 7.97
C THR A 25 -27.18 -27.08 8.33
N SER A 26 -27.54 -28.12 9.09
CA SER A 26 -28.92 -28.34 9.56
C SER A 26 -29.39 -27.28 10.55
N PHE A 27 -28.47 -26.73 11.36
CA PHE A 27 -28.75 -25.64 12.29
C PHE A 27 -28.99 -24.30 11.56
N CYS A 28 -28.08 -23.90 10.66
CA CYS A 28 -28.22 -22.63 9.92
C CYS A 28 -29.40 -22.62 8.94
N ALA A 29 -29.82 -23.79 8.41
CA ALA A 29 -30.99 -23.89 7.51
C ALA A 29 -32.32 -23.50 8.17
N THR A 30 -32.40 -23.46 9.50
CA THR A 30 -33.62 -23.06 10.24
C THR A 30 -33.75 -21.56 10.51
N TYR A 31 -32.73 -20.75 10.16
CA TYR A 31 -32.70 -19.31 10.39
C TYR A 31 -32.64 -18.55 9.06
N THR A 32 -33.81 -18.26 8.49
CA THR A 32 -33.94 -17.37 7.32
C THR A 32 -33.92 -15.90 7.77
N ALA A 33 -33.18 -15.08 7.03
CA ALA A 33 -32.81 -13.68 7.35
C ALA A 33 -33.97 -12.65 7.32
N GLN A 34 -35.04 -12.87 8.07
CA GLN A 34 -35.96 -11.81 8.47
C GLN A 34 -36.32 -11.97 9.96
N ASP A 35 -35.77 -11.06 10.75
CA ASP A 35 -36.16 -10.68 12.12
C ASP A 35 -35.99 -11.72 13.25
N ILE A 36 -34.80 -11.75 13.89
CA ILE A 36 -34.64 -12.22 15.29
C ILE A 36 -33.64 -11.34 16.05
N THR A 37 -34.12 -10.53 17.00
CA THR A 37 -33.34 -9.70 17.95
C THR A 37 -33.09 -10.41 19.30
N ALA A 38 -33.01 -11.74 19.33
CA ALA A 38 -32.84 -12.48 20.59
C ALA A 38 -31.39 -12.94 20.80
N THR A 39 -30.74 -12.40 21.83
CA THR A 39 -29.47 -12.86 22.38
C THR A 39 -29.67 -14.21 23.10
N SER A 40 -29.50 -15.31 22.38
CA SER A 40 -29.31 -16.62 23.01
C SER A 40 -28.05 -17.28 22.46
N ALA A 41 -27.24 -17.81 23.37
CA ALA A 41 -25.83 -18.13 23.17
C ALA A 41 -25.59 -19.21 22.10
N VAL A 42 -24.55 -18.97 21.29
CA VAL A 42 -24.06 -19.88 20.25
C VAL A 42 -23.45 -21.14 20.90
N PRO A 43 -23.79 -22.36 20.44
CA PRO A 43 -23.18 -23.59 20.93
C PRO A 43 -21.65 -23.60 20.74
N SER A 44 -20.89 -24.08 21.74
CA SER A 44 -19.43 -24.01 21.79
C SER A 44 -18.72 -24.69 20.61
N ALA A 45 -19.37 -25.66 19.95
CA ALA A 45 -18.83 -26.34 18.77
C ALA A 45 -18.73 -25.43 17.52
N ILE A 46 -19.45 -24.31 17.47
CA ILE A 46 -19.42 -23.35 16.36
C ILE A 46 -18.31 -22.30 16.56
N ASN A 47 -17.95 -22.01 17.82
CA ASN A 47 -17.04 -20.92 18.16
C ASN A 47 -15.57 -21.17 17.79
N SER A 48 -15.17 -22.42 17.56
CA SER A 48 -13.79 -22.77 17.21
C SER A 48 -13.43 -22.59 15.73
N ALA A 49 -14.43 -22.40 14.85
CA ALA A 49 -14.20 -22.18 13.42
C ALA A 49 -14.30 -20.69 13.00
N CYS A 50 -14.86 -19.83 13.85
CA CYS A 50 -15.12 -18.41 13.57
C CYS A 50 -14.59 -17.49 14.69
N SER A 51 -13.41 -17.81 15.23
CA SER A 51 -12.81 -17.05 16.33
C SER A 51 -12.43 -15.62 15.89
N GLY A 52 -13.38 -14.71 16.00
CA GLY A 52 -13.22 -13.29 15.65
C GLY A 52 -14.54 -12.52 15.57
N LEU A 53 -15.68 -13.20 15.43
CA LEU A 53 -16.98 -12.55 15.29
C LEU A 53 -17.93 -12.99 16.42
N SER A 54 -18.40 -12.05 17.23
CA SER A 54 -19.71 -12.21 17.87
C SER A 54 -20.36 -10.84 18.01
N LYS A 55 -21.65 -10.74 17.68
CA LYS A 55 -22.70 -10.78 18.71
C LYS A 55 -24.05 -11.32 18.24
N THR A 56 -24.18 -11.80 16.98
CA THR A 56 -25.45 -12.36 16.50
C THR A 56 -25.29 -13.69 15.75
N ILE A 57 -26.28 -14.58 15.85
CA ILE A 57 -26.31 -15.89 15.17
C ILE A 57 -26.25 -15.73 13.63
N SER A 58 -26.75 -14.60 13.11
CA SER A 58 -26.78 -14.34 11.66
C SER A 58 -25.38 -14.17 11.05
N GLU A 59 -24.47 -13.51 11.75
CA GLU A 59 -23.09 -13.24 11.29
C GLU A 59 -22.20 -14.50 11.35
N ALA A 60 -22.53 -15.46 12.21
CA ALA A 60 -21.78 -16.72 12.30
C ALA A 60 -22.13 -17.70 11.17
N CYS A 61 -23.37 -17.68 10.67
CA CYS A 61 -23.80 -18.56 9.58
C CYS A 61 -23.32 -18.07 8.20
N THR A 62 -22.96 -16.79 8.02
CA THR A 62 -22.42 -16.27 6.74
C THR A 62 -21.02 -16.80 6.41
N CYS A 63 -20.25 -17.25 7.41
CA CYS A 63 -18.92 -17.85 7.18
C CYS A 63 -18.97 -19.25 6.54
N PHE A 64 -20.14 -19.89 6.45
CA PHE A 64 -20.28 -21.28 5.98
C PHE A 64 -21.00 -21.42 4.63
N VAL A 65 -21.55 -20.34 4.05
CA VAL A 65 -22.32 -20.40 2.81
C VAL A 65 -21.59 -19.62 1.71
N THR A 66 -20.97 -20.33 0.77
CA THR A 66 -20.55 -19.72 -0.51
C THR A 66 -21.79 -19.42 -1.35
N PRO A 67 -21.96 -18.22 -1.93
CA PRO A 67 -23.11 -17.95 -2.79
C PRO A 67 -22.95 -18.69 -4.13
N ALA A 68 -23.91 -19.57 -4.43
CA ALA A 68 -24.12 -20.06 -5.78
C ALA A 68 -24.62 -18.92 -6.69
N THR A 69 -24.06 -18.87 -7.88
CA THR A 69 -24.43 -18.02 -9.01
C THR A 69 -25.94 -18.03 -9.30
N THR A 70 -26.57 -16.85 -9.41
CA THR A 70 -27.84 -16.71 -10.16
C THR A 70 -27.92 -15.38 -10.91
N VAL A 71 -28.12 -15.52 -12.22
CA VAL A 71 -28.49 -14.50 -13.21
C VAL A 71 -29.97 -14.12 -13.02
N ALA A 72 -30.30 -12.82 -13.06
CA ALA A 72 -31.64 -12.36 -13.46
C ALA A 72 -31.65 -10.91 -13.95
N THR A 73 -32.19 -10.78 -15.17
CA THR A 73 -32.52 -9.59 -15.96
C THR A 73 -33.76 -8.85 -15.41
N THR A 74 -33.79 -7.50 -15.45
CA THR A 74 -35.00 -6.71 -15.79
C THR A 74 -34.71 -5.22 -16.08
N THR A 75 -34.98 -4.84 -17.33
CA THR A 75 -35.81 -3.73 -17.86
C THR A 75 -35.79 -2.31 -17.25
N ALA A 76 -35.56 -1.36 -18.15
CA ALA A 76 -35.49 0.09 -18.02
C ALA A 76 -36.72 0.81 -17.43
N LYS A 77 -36.48 2.00 -16.86
CA LYS A 77 -37.40 3.14 -16.99
C LYS A 77 -36.68 4.48 -17.00
N THR A 78 -36.92 5.20 -18.08
CA THR A 78 -36.50 6.56 -18.41
C THR A 78 -37.16 7.60 -17.50
N THR A 79 -36.40 8.58 -17.03
CA THR A 79 -36.93 9.89 -16.62
C THR A 79 -36.02 11.00 -17.10
N THR A 80 -36.57 11.80 -18.00
CA THR A 80 -36.06 13.06 -18.54
C THR A 80 -36.15 14.16 -17.49
N ALA A 81 -35.10 14.98 -17.34
CA ALA A 81 -35.21 16.30 -16.71
C ALA A 81 -34.13 17.26 -17.26
N THR A 82 -34.57 18.01 -18.28
CA THR A 82 -34.43 19.45 -18.50
C THR A 82 -33.18 20.19 -18.01
N THR A 83 -32.45 20.71 -18.99
CA THR A 83 -31.48 21.80 -18.98
C THR A 83 -31.99 23.05 -18.26
N LEU A 84 -31.19 23.61 -17.35
CA LEU A 84 -31.28 25.01 -16.92
C LEU A 84 -29.92 25.68 -17.03
N THR A 85 -29.84 26.59 -18.00
CA THR A 85 -28.80 27.60 -18.15
C THR A 85 -28.97 28.67 -17.08
N THR A 86 -27.93 28.94 -16.31
CA THR A 86 -27.78 30.20 -15.56
C THR A 86 -26.38 30.75 -15.72
N SER A 87 -26.29 31.84 -16.46
CA SER A 87 -25.18 32.78 -16.50
C SER A 87 -25.11 33.57 -15.19
N THR A 88 -23.97 33.59 -14.53
CA THR A 88 -23.66 34.63 -13.52
C THR A 88 -22.22 35.11 -13.64
N THR A 89 -22.12 36.43 -13.52
CA THR A 89 -21.00 37.32 -13.77
C THR A 89 -19.86 37.16 -12.77
N LYS A 90 -18.63 37.20 -13.31
CA LYS A 90 -17.35 37.30 -12.60
C LYS A 90 -17.26 38.64 -11.83
N ALA A 91 -17.13 38.57 -10.51
CA ALA A 91 -16.75 39.70 -9.66
C ALA A 91 -15.31 39.51 -9.19
N THR A 92 -14.46 40.46 -9.58
CA THR A 92 -13.05 40.57 -9.18
C THR A 92 -12.98 41.18 -7.78
N THR A 93 -12.40 40.49 -6.81
CA THR A 93 -11.99 41.09 -5.53
C THR A 93 -10.54 40.75 -5.24
N THR A 94 -9.71 41.80 -5.30
CA THR A 94 -8.33 41.85 -4.85
C THR A 94 -8.29 41.63 -3.34
N ALA A 95 -7.62 40.58 -2.87
CA ALA A 95 -7.38 40.36 -1.44
C ALA A 95 -5.95 40.79 -1.09
N THR A 96 -5.85 41.87 -0.31
CA THR A 96 -4.64 42.30 0.41
C THR A 96 -4.35 41.34 1.56
N ALA A 97 -3.13 40.81 1.61
CA ALA A 97 -2.63 39.98 2.70
C ALA A 97 -2.45 40.80 3.99
N THR A 98 -3.18 40.45 5.04
CA THR A 98 -2.89 40.85 6.42
C THR A 98 -2.18 39.71 7.14
N ALA A 99 -0.97 39.97 7.62
CA ALA A 99 -0.21 39.06 8.45
C ALA A 99 -0.97 38.78 9.77
N ALA A 100 -1.41 37.55 9.96
CA ALA A 100 -1.95 37.08 11.22
C ALA A 100 -0.80 36.54 12.09
N SER A 101 -0.62 37.11 13.28
CA SER A 101 0.19 36.54 14.33
C SER A 101 -0.52 35.30 14.88
N GLY A 102 -0.12 34.11 14.43
CA GLY A 102 -0.69 32.84 14.90
C GLY A 102 -0.48 32.64 16.40
N ALA A 103 -1.58 32.53 17.14
CA ALA A 103 -1.56 32.03 18.50
C ALA A 103 -1.45 30.51 18.39
N GLY A 104 -0.28 29.95 18.76
CA GLY A 104 -0.03 28.51 18.65
C GLY A 104 -1.13 27.66 19.28
N GLY A 105 -1.33 26.45 18.73
CA GLY A 105 -2.42 25.55 19.08
C GLY A 105 -2.59 25.27 20.57
N THR A 106 -3.74 24.69 20.94
CA THR A 106 -4.08 24.49 22.34
C THR A 106 -3.17 23.43 22.96
N ILE A 107 -2.40 23.82 23.98
CA ILE A 107 -1.58 22.91 24.78
C ILE A 107 -2.49 22.05 25.64
N ILE A 108 -2.45 20.73 25.42
CA ILE A 108 -3.10 19.75 26.30
C ILE A 108 -1.99 18.85 26.87
N SER A 109 -1.91 18.78 28.19
CA SER A 109 -0.84 18.05 28.89
C SER A 109 -0.97 16.53 28.83
N THR A 110 -2.08 15.99 28.32
CA THR A 110 -2.37 14.55 28.37
C THR A 110 -3.30 14.14 27.23
N LEU A 111 -2.73 13.79 26.08
CA LEU A 111 -3.36 12.86 25.13
C LEU A 111 -2.64 11.52 25.29
N ALA A 112 -3.40 10.49 25.67
CA ALA A 112 -2.91 9.12 25.76
C ALA A 112 -2.75 8.55 24.34
N GLY A 113 -1.68 8.91 23.66
CA GLY A 113 -1.30 8.35 22.36
C GLY A 113 -0.09 7.44 22.54
N GLY A 114 -0.31 6.12 22.61
CA GLY A 114 0.73 5.10 22.54
C GLY A 114 1.71 5.05 23.73
N SER A 115 2.22 3.85 24.02
CA SER A 115 3.30 3.70 25.00
C SER A 115 4.57 4.38 24.47
N GLY A 116 5.02 5.48 25.10
CA GLY A 116 6.39 5.97 24.94
C GLY A 116 6.61 7.31 24.21
N VAL A 117 5.65 8.23 24.21
CA VAL A 117 5.92 9.64 23.84
C VAL A 117 5.69 10.53 25.06
N GLY A 118 6.79 10.94 25.71
CA GLY A 118 6.76 11.97 26.75
C GLY A 118 6.56 13.36 26.16
N GLY A 119 6.42 14.38 27.01
CA GLY A 119 6.39 15.79 26.59
C GLY A 119 4.99 16.38 26.33
N THR A 120 4.99 17.65 25.92
CA THR A 120 3.77 18.46 25.76
C THR A 120 3.14 18.23 24.40
N THR A 121 1.81 18.07 24.35
CA THR A 121 1.06 17.93 23.09
C THR A 121 0.31 19.20 22.73
N CYS A 122 0.51 19.72 21.51
CA CYS A 122 -0.29 20.81 20.95
C CYS A 122 -1.35 20.19 20.03
N THR A 123 -2.62 20.51 20.25
CA THR A 123 -3.68 20.21 19.28
C THR A 123 -3.83 21.38 18.32
N VAL A 124 -3.76 21.07 17.02
CA VAL A 124 -3.80 22.02 15.92
C VAL A 124 -5.00 21.67 15.05
N THR A 125 -5.90 22.64 14.88
CA THR A 125 -7.10 22.52 14.04
C THR A 125 -7.13 23.56 12.92
N ALA A 126 -6.07 24.37 12.79
CA ALA A 126 -5.89 25.35 11.72
C ALA A 126 -4.47 25.25 11.17
N PHE A 127 -4.34 25.18 9.84
CA PHE A 127 -3.05 25.00 9.16
C PHE A 127 -2.01 26.06 9.57
N ALA A 128 -2.44 27.31 9.74
CA ALA A 128 -1.58 28.43 10.11
C ALA A 128 -0.87 28.27 11.46
N ASP A 129 -1.39 27.43 12.36
CA ASP A 129 -0.85 27.27 13.72
C ASP A 129 0.20 26.16 13.81
N ILE A 130 0.35 25.32 12.77
CA ILE A 130 1.25 24.16 12.77
C ILE A 130 2.68 24.58 13.09
N THR A 131 3.25 25.52 12.33
CA THR A 131 4.65 25.96 12.51
C THR A 131 4.93 26.51 13.90
N ALA A 132 3.97 27.24 14.48
CA ALA A 132 4.12 27.78 15.84
C ALA A 132 4.06 26.64 16.87
N SER A 133 3.14 25.69 16.70
CA SER A 133 3.01 24.52 17.57
C SER A 133 4.24 23.61 17.53
N MET A 134 4.88 23.42 16.36
CA MET A 134 6.13 22.65 16.23
C MET A 134 7.25 23.17 17.13
N LYS A 135 7.29 24.48 17.40
CA LYS A 135 8.31 25.11 18.26
C LYS A 135 7.97 25.04 19.75
N ALA A 136 6.68 24.87 20.07
CA ALA A 136 6.18 24.96 21.43
C ALA A 136 5.97 23.59 22.10
N CYS A 137 5.74 22.54 21.30
CA CYS A 137 5.35 21.23 21.77
C CYS A 137 6.26 20.13 21.21
N SER A 138 6.45 19.07 22.01
CA SER A 138 7.15 17.86 21.59
C SER A 138 6.28 17.00 20.67
N ASN A 139 4.95 17.04 20.90
CA ASN A 139 3.98 16.26 20.15
C ASN A 139 2.93 17.19 19.54
N ILE A 140 2.50 16.86 18.32
CA ILE A 140 1.61 17.71 17.53
C ILE A 140 0.48 16.84 17.01
N LEU A 141 -0.73 17.09 17.51
CA LEU A 141 -1.94 16.49 16.97
C LEU A 141 -2.54 17.45 15.96
N ILE A 142 -2.52 17.07 14.68
CA ILE A 142 -3.25 17.75 13.63
C ILE A 142 -4.61 17.04 13.48
N SER A 143 -5.70 17.78 13.63
CA SER A 143 -7.06 17.23 13.45
C SER A 143 -7.88 18.10 12.50
N ASP A 144 -8.51 17.44 11.52
CA ASP A 144 -9.50 18.05 10.61
C ASP A 144 -8.99 19.30 9.89
N ILE A 145 -7.73 19.26 9.44
CA ILE A 145 -7.07 20.36 8.73
C ILE A 145 -7.14 20.15 7.22
N THR A 146 -7.39 21.24 6.50
CA THR A 146 -7.14 21.35 5.07
C THR A 146 -5.81 22.07 4.82
N VAL A 147 -4.92 21.45 4.05
CA VAL A 147 -3.71 22.11 3.51
C VAL A 147 -4.15 23.04 2.36
N PRO A 148 -3.94 24.36 2.47
CA PRO A 148 -4.34 25.31 1.43
C PRO A 148 -3.66 25.07 0.08
N ALA A 149 -4.32 25.46 -1.01
CA ALA A 149 -3.80 25.29 -2.36
C ALA A 149 -2.44 25.98 -2.52
N SER A 150 -1.53 25.32 -3.25
CA SER A 150 -0.17 25.80 -3.50
C SER A 150 0.67 26.00 -2.23
N THR A 151 0.33 25.32 -1.13
CA THR A 151 1.12 25.34 0.10
C THR A 151 1.55 23.94 0.52
N THR A 152 2.78 23.81 1.03
CA THR A 152 3.30 22.52 1.52
C THR A 152 3.19 22.44 3.04
N LEU A 153 2.64 21.34 3.54
CA LEU A 153 2.81 20.93 4.93
C LEU A 153 4.23 20.40 5.13
N SER A 154 5.16 21.29 5.44
CA SER A 154 6.53 20.92 5.78
C SER A 154 6.71 20.82 7.29
N VAL A 155 7.00 19.62 7.78
CA VAL A 155 7.11 19.31 9.20
C VAL A 155 8.44 18.63 9.50
N THR A 156 9.27 19.28 10.30
CA THR A 156 10.36 18.61 11.01
C THR A 156 9.86 18.22 12.40
N VAL A 157 9.54 16.95 12.58
CA VAL A 157 9.06 16.42 13.86
C VAL A 157 10.16 16.59 14.90
N PRO A 158 9.87 17.11 16.11
CA PRO A 158 10.88 17.25 17.16
C PRO A 158 11.48 15.89 17.50
N THR A 159 12.76 15.88 17.86
CA THR A 159 13.45 14.64 18.24
C THR A 159 12.73 13.92 19.38
N SER A 160 12.54 12.60 19.24
CA SER A 160 11.76 11.77 20.17
C SER A 160 10.28 12.17 20.32
N GLY A 161 9.80 13.09 19.48
CA GLY A 161 8.45 13.63 19.46
C GLY A 161 7.53 12.91 18.48
N ALA A 162 6.29 13.37 18.41
CA ALA A 162 5.28 12.79 17.52
C ALA A 162 4.53 13.82 16.68
N LEU A 163 4.30 13.46 15.42
CA LEU A 163 3.24 14.03 14.58
C LEU A 163 2.07 13.04 14.55
N ILE A 164 0.91 13.49 14.98
CA ILE A 164 -0.28 12.66 15.15
C ILE A 164 -1.37 13.22 14.25
N PHE A 165 -1.94 12.38 13.39
CA PHE A 165 -3.09 12.72 12.57
C PHE A 165 -4.38 12.24 13.25
N GLY A 166 -5.34 13.14 13.36
CA GLY A 166 -6.72 12.88 13.80
C GLY A 166 -7.72 13.39 12.77
N GLY A 167 -8.94 12.84 12.80
CA GLY A 167 -10.00 13.27 11.90
C GLY A 167 -9.62 13.14 10.41
N THR A 168 -10.15 14.01 9.56
CA THR A 168 -9.83 13.98 8.11
C THR A 168 -8.94 15.15 7.71
N MET A 169 -7.72 14.87 7.24
CA MET A 169 -6.89 15.83 6.54
C MET A 169 -7.21 15.83 5.05
N THR A 170 -7.27 17.01 4.44
CA THR A 170 -7.42 17.20 2.99
C THR A 170 -6.34 18.12 2.46
N ILE A 171 -6.07 18.04 1.15
CA ILE A 171 -5.15 18.93 0.44
C ILE A 171 -5.93 19.60 -0.69
N GLU A 172 -5.96 20.93 -0.73
CA GLU A 172 -6.65 21.65 -1.81
C GLU A 172 -5.95 21.47 -3.17
N TYR A 173 -6.76 21.45 -4.23
CA TYR A 173 -6.33 21.26 -5.60
C TYR A 173 -5.21 22.22 -6.05
N THR A 174 -4.09 21.66 -6.49
CA THR A 174 -2.89 22.35 -6.95
C THR A 174 -2.28 21.61 -8.15
N PRO A 175 -2.60 22.01 -9.40
CA PRO A 175 -2.13 21.32 -10.59
C PRO A 175 -0.70 21.73 -10.95
N ASP A 176 0.28 21.16 -10.27
CA ASP A 176 1.70 21.47 -10.44
C ASP A 176 2.55 20.22 -10.20
N ALA A 177 3.31 19.80 -11.23
CA ALA A 177 4.19 18.63 -11.17
C ALA A 177 5.38 18.81 -10.21
N SER A 178 5.77 20.04 -9.91
CA SER A 178 6.87 20.33 -8.97
C SER A 178 6.42 20.46 -7.51
N TYR A 179 5.11 20.36 -7.27
CA TYR A 179 4.54 20.53 -5.94
C TYR A 179 4.55 19.22 -5.16
N THR A 180 5.12 19.26 -3.96
CA THR A 180 5.02 18.20 -2.95
C THR A 180 4.14 18.68 -1.80
N PRO A 181 2.94 18.13 -1.60
CA PRO A 181 2.01 18.61 -0.59
C PRO A 181 2.46 18.42 0.85
N ILE A 182 3.11 17.29 1.18
CA ILE A 182 3.56 16.97 2.54
C ILE A 182 5.03 16.61 2.51
N VAL A 183 5.84 17.25 3.36
CA VAL A 183 7.27 16.93 3.52
C VAL A 183 7.55 16.69 5.00
N LEU A 184 8.02 15.50 5.33
CA LEU A 184 8.26 15.05 6.70
C LEU A 184 9.74 14.78 6.92
N LYS A 185 10.30 15.39 7.97
CA LYS A 185 11.68 15.20 8.44
C LYS A 185 11.69 14.88 9.94
N GLY A 186 12.76 14.27 10.43
CA GLY A 186 12.96 14.09 11.87
C GLY A 186 13.99 13.04 12.25
N THR A 187 14.36 13.02 13.52
CA THR A 187 15.23 11.99 14.12
C THR A 187 14.52 11.41 15.33
N ASP A 188 14.47 10.08 15.46
CA ASP A 188 13.67 9.42 16.50
C ASP A 188 12.21 9.94 16.53
N ALA A 189 11.68 10.27 15.35
CA ALA A 189 10.36 10.86 15.21
C ALA A 189 9.30 9.77 15.03
N LYS A 190 8.09 10.04 15.53
CA LYS A 190 6.93 9.14 15.37
C LYS A 190 5.84 9.84 14.59
N VAL A 191 5.37 9.24 13.51
CA VAL A 191 4.25 9.72 12.71
C VAL A 191 3.12 8.71 12.82
N VAL A 192 1.98 9.12 13.38
CA VAL A 192 0.94 8.17 13.80
C VAL A 192 -0.46 8.65 13.41
N GLY A 193 -1.30 7.76 12.89
CA GLY A 193 -2.73 8.01 12.75
C GLY A 193 -3.51 7.53 13.98
N LEU A 194 -4.43 8.35 14.46
CA LEU A 194 -5.45 7.91 15.43
C LEU A 194 -6.52 7.06 14.74
N GLU A 195 -7.30 6.32 15.52
CA GLU A 195 -8.44 5.57 14.99
C GLU A 195 -9.39 6.51 14.22
N GLY A 196 -9.71 6.12 12.98
CA GLY A 196 -10.55 6.91 12.08
C GLY A 196 -9.83 8.10 11.41
N ALA A 197 -8.54 8.31 11.67
CA ALA A 197 -7.77 9.34 10.97
C ALA A 197 -7.57 8.99 9.50
N VAL A 198 -7.78 9.95 8.61
CA VAL A 198 -7.63 9.79 7.16
C VAL A 198 -6.89 10.98 6.56
N ILE A 199 -5.91 10.72 5.71
CA ILE A 199 -5.35 11.72 4.79
C ILE A 199 -5.98 11.47 3.42
N ASN A 200 -6.72 12.45 2.89
CA ASN A 200 -7.36 12.35 1.58
C ASN A 200 -6.67 13.30 0.60
N GLY A 201 -6.01 12.73 -0.42
CA GLY A 201 -5.28 13.48 -1.45
C GLY A 201 -6.16 14.14 -2.52
N LEU A 202 -7.48 13.86 -2.51
CA LEU A 202 -8.44 14.34 -3.51
C LEU A 202 -8.04 14.02 -4.96
N GLY A 203 -7.46 12.84 -5.18
CA GLY A 203 -6.93 12.38 -6.47
C GLY A 203 -7.92 12.44 -7.62
N ALA A 204 -9.21 12.24 -7.35
CA ALA A 204 -10.28 12.33 -8.37
C ALA A 204 -10.39 13.70 -9.05
N ASP A 205 -9.87 14.77 -8.42
CA ASP A 205 -9.80 16.09 -9.05
C ASP A 205 -8.66 16.20 -10.09
N TYR A 206 -7.72 15.26 -10.08
CA TYR A 206 -6.54 15.20 -10.95
C TYR A 206 -6.60 14.09 -11.99
N TRP A 207 -7.14 12.92 -11.62
CA TRP A 207 -7.10 11.70 -12.41
C TRP A 207 -7.74 11.84 -13.80
N ASP A 208 -6.94 11.55 -14.82
CA ASP A 208 -7.28 11.69 -16.23
C ASP A 208 -6.75 10.52 -17.09
N GLY A 209 -6.34 9.43 -16.43
CA GLY A 209 -5.80 8.22 -17.04
C GLY A 209 -4.35 8.36 -17.53
N GLN A 210 -3.69 9.50 -17.32
CA GLN A 210 -2.33 9.75 -17.83
C GLN A 210 -1.28 9.91 -16.72
N GLY A 211 -1.67 9.93 -15.45
CA GLY A 211 -0.72 9.92 -14.33
C GLY A 211 0.33 11.02 -14.42
N SER A 212 1.60 10.67 -14.18
CA SER A 212 2.78 11.54 -14.33
C SER A 212 3.29 11.58 -15.78
N ASN A 213 2.82 10.69 -16.66
CA ASN A 213 3.20 10.62 -18.08
C ASN A 213 2.58 11.72 -18.95
N GLY A 214 1.56 12.45 -18.46
CA GLY A 214 0.95 13.53 -19.22
C GLY A 214 -0.37 14.05 -18.64
N GLY A 215 -1.15 14.69 -19.51
CA GLY A 215 -2.46 15.25 -19.16
C GLY A 215 -2.39 16.52 -18.30
N THR A 216 -3.30 16.61 -17.33
CA THR A 216 -3.36 17.68 -16.34
C THR A 216 -2.18 17.55 -15.38
N ALA A 217 -1.55 18.67 -15.02
CA ALA A 217 -0.49 18.67 -14.01
C ALA A 217 -1.03 18.20 -12.65
N LYS A 218 -0.24 17.39 -11.95
CA LYS A 218 -0.58 16.75 -10.67
C LYS A 218 0.66 16.81 -9.77
N PRO A 219 0.52 16.96 -8.44
CA PRO A 219 1.66 16.88 -7.53
C PRO A 219 2.34 15.52 -7.67
N ASP A 220 3.63 15.47 -8.05
CA ASP A 220 4.32 14.21 -8.40
C ASP A 220 4.26 13.18 -7.28
N HIS A 221 4.59 13.59 -6.05
CA HIS A 221 4.41 12.79 -4.83
C HIS A 221 3.51 13.51 -3.83
N LEU A 222 2.59 12.79 -3.20
CA LEU A 222 1.77 13.35 -2.12
C LEU A 222 2.59 13.60 -0.84
N ILE A 223 3.45 12.67 -0.46
CA ILE A 223 4.23 12.70 0.78
C ILE A 223 5.70 12.39 0.51
N LYS A 224 6.58 13.34 0.81
CA LYS A 224 8.02 13.10 0.88
C LYS A 224 8.44 12.82 2.31
N VAL A 225 9.06 11.66 2.53
CA VAL A 225 9.75 11.27 3.76
C VAL A 225 11.24 11.53 3.53
N ASP A 226 11.74 12.62 4.10
CA ASP A 226 13.00 13.25 3.68
C ASP A 226 14.00 13.28 4.84
N ASP A 227 15.16 12.65 4.66
CA ASP A 227 16.26 12.61 5.64
C ASP A 227 15.84 12.15 7.05
N MET A 228 14.87 11.24 7.15
CA MET A 228 14.42 10.75 8.46
C MET A 228 15.35 9.69 9.02
N VAL A 229 15.69 9.80 10.31
CA VAL A 229 16.65 8.90 10.98
C VAL A 229 16.02 8.23 12.19
N SER A 230 16.17 6.91 12.34
CA SER A 230 15.66 6.12 13.47
C SER A 230 14.18 6.39 13.79
N SER A 231 13.37 6.60 12.76
CA SER A 231 12.00 7.13 12.89
C SER A 231 10.94 6.10 12.52
N SER A 232 9.69 6.36 12.86
CA SER A 232 8.59 5.41 12.61
C SER A 232 7.29 6.04 12.12
N PHE A 233 6.58 5.30 11.28
CA PHE A 233 5.24 5.58 10.79
C PHE A 233 4.30 4.44 11.17
N SER A 234 3.11 4.76 11.70
CA SER A 234 2.15 3.70 12.04
C SER A 234 0.67 4.12 11.99
N ASN A 235 -0.20 3.17 11.64
CA ASN A 235 -1.66 3.30 11.75
C ASN A 235 -2.25 4.48 10.95
N ILE A 236 -1.64 4.84 9.82
CA ILE A 236 -2.13 5.92 8.95
C ILE A 236 -2.96 5.29 7.83
N LYS A 237 -4.16 5.85 7.60
CA LYS A 237 -4.95 5.60 6.39
C LYS A 237 -4.79 6.77 5.43
N ILE A 238 -4.42 6.48 4.19
CA ILE A 238 -4.31 7.45 3.11
C ILE A 238 -5.21 6.99 1.97
N ILE A 239 -5.99 7.91 1.40
CA ILE A 239 -6.88 7.62 0.29
C ILE A 239 -6.72 8.64 -0.83
N ASN A 240 -7.01 8.19 -2.05
CA ASN A 240 -7.17 9.02 -3.24
C ASN A 240 -6.01 9.98 -3.45
N TRP A 241 -4.79 9.50 -3.64
CA TRP A 241 -3.65 10.37 -3.94
C TRP A 241 -3.50 10.61 -5.46
N PRO A 242 -2.92 11.76 -5.89
CA PRO A 242 -2.99 12.19 -7.30
C PRO A 242 -2.17 11.35 -8.30
N THR A 243 -0.89 11.12 -7.99
CA THR A 243 0.08 10.30 -8.75
C THR A 243 0.81 9.42 -7.76
N HIS A 244 2.10 9.56 -7.51
CA HIS A 244 2.84 8.75 -6.55
C HIS A 244 2.52 9.15 -5.09
N LEU A 245 2.58 8.20 -4.16
CA LEU A 245 2.22 8.45 -2.75
C LEU A 245 3.43 8.85 -1.91
N PHE A 246 4.32 7.91 -1.59
CA PHE A 246 5.48 8.15 -0.74
C PHE A 246 6.75 8.26 -1.58
N GLU A 247 7.43 9.40 -1.51
CA GLU A 247 8.86 9.52 -1.86
C GLU A 247 9.67 9.30 -0.58
N VAL A 248 10.27 8.13 -0.40
CA VAL A 248 11.16 7.83 0.73
C VAL A 248 12.60 8.03 0.29
N THR A 249 13.25 9.09 0.79
CA THR A 249 14.59 9.45 0.35
C THR A 249 15.50 9.96 1.46
N GLY A 250 16.79 9.64 1.38
CA GLY A 250 17.80 10.05 2.36
C GLY A 250 17.60 9.45 3.76
N CYS A 251 16.76 8.43 3.90
CA CYS A 251 16.35 7.90 5.19
C CYS A 251 17.34 6.88 5.76
N THR A 252 17.41 6.80 7.09
CA THR A 252 18.22 5.79 7.79
C THR A 252 17.45 5.19 8.96
N ASP A 253 17.40 3.86 9.05
CA ASP A 253 16.68 3.13 10.11
C ASP A 253 15.22 3.60 10.31
N VAL A 254 14.44 3.62 9.23
CA VAL A 254 13.01 3.99 9.28
C VAL A 254 12.13 2.75 9.31
N THR A 255 11.09 2.75 10.16
CA THR A 255 10.06 1.71 10.18
C THR A 255 8.70 2.27 9.76
N ILE A 256 8.05 1.66 8.77
CA ILE A 256 6.69 1.99 8.34
C ILE A 256 5.82 0.77 8.58
N SER A 257 4.72 0.91 9.33
CA SER A 257 3.91 -0.27 9.68
C SER A 257 2.43 0.00 9.75
N GLN A 258 1.62 -1.04 9.50
CA GLN A 258 0.16 -0.99 9.74
C GLN A 258 -0.52 0.17 8.99
N LEU A 259 -0.17 0.39 7.72
CA LEU A 259 -0.79 1.42 6.89
C LEU A 259 -1.88 0.84 5.99
N ILE A 260 -2.88 1.66 5.67
CA ILE A 260 -3.89 1.37 4.65
C ILE A 260 -3.81 2.46 3.60
N LEU A 261 -3.37 2.09 2.39
CA LEU A 261 -3.17 2.98 1.26
C LEU A 261 -4.21 2.58 0.20
N ASP A 262 -5.29 3.35 0.10
CA ASP A 262 -6.45 3.00 -0.73
C ASP A 262 -6.67 4.03 -1.84
N ASN A 263 -6.19 3.69 -3.03
CA ASN A 263 -6.45 4.38 -4.30
C ASN A 263 -7.44 3.63 -5.18
N SER A 264 -8.25 2.72 -4.63
CA SER A 264 -9.18 1.90 -5.43
C SER A 264 -10.19 2.73 -6.22
N ALA A 265 -10.51 3.95 -5.79
CA ALA A 265 -11.34 4.88 -6.54
C ALA A 265 -10.73 5.30 -7.89
N GLY A 266 -9.41 5.20 -8.05
CA GLY A 266 -8.70 5.42 -9.31
C GLY A 266 -9.05 4.41 -10.40
N ASN A 267 -9.61 3.24 -10.02
CA ASN A 267 -10.08 2.22 -10.97
C ASN A 267 -11.36 2.64 -11.73
N ALA A 268 -11.95 3.80 -11.41
CA ALA A 268 -13.01 4.36 -12.22
C ALA A 268 -12.56 4.51 -13.67
N LEU A 269 -13.42 4.13 -14.62
CA LEU A 269 -13.07 4.12 -16.04
C LEU A 269 -13.53 5.40 -16.75
N ASP A 270 -12.74 5.84 -17.71
CA ASP A 270 -13.11 6.88 -18.67
C ASP A 270 -14.08 6.33 -19.75
N SER A 271 -14.43 7.18 -20.72
CA SER A 271 -15.33 6.78 -21.83
C SER A 271 -14.75 5.74 -22.80
N SER A 272 -13.42 5.54 -22.77
CA SER A 272 -12.71 4.55 -23.59
C SER A 272 -12.47 3.23 -22.85
N GLY A 273 -12.77 3.17 -21.54
CA GLY A 273 -12.60 2.00 -20.70
C GLY A 273 -11.25 1.92 -20.00
N VAL A 274 -10.50 3.03 -19.95
CA VAL A 274 -9.19 3.14 -19.28
C VAL A 274 -9.39 3.67 -17.86
N ALA A 275 -8.69 3.11 -16.88
CA ALA A 275 -8.72 3.59 -15.50
C ALA A 275 -8.24 5.05 -15.41
N LEU A 276 -8.86 5.84 -14.52
CA LEU A 276 -8.54 7.25 -14.36
C LEU A 276 -7.26 7.46 -13.53
N GLY A 277 -7.01 6.61 -12.52
CA GLY A 277 -5.77 6.58 -11.77
C GLY A 277 -4.65 5.90 -12.58
N HIS A 278 -3.45 6.49 -12.57
CA HIS A 278 -2.27 6.00 -13.28
C HIS A 278 -1.01 6.60 -12.63
N ASN A 279 0.10 5.85 -12.60
CA ASN A 279 1.33 6.19 -11.84
C ASN A 279 1.02 6.50 -10.38
N THR A 280 0.32 5.55 -9.73
CA THR A 280 -0.15 5.69 -8.35
C THR A 280 0.65 4.85 -7.37
N ASP A 281 1.95 4.90 -7.51
CA ASP A 281 2.92 4.13 -6.73
C ASP A 281 2.72 4.37 -5.24
N ALA A 282 2.82 3.30 -4.45
CA ALA A 282 2.64 3.40 -3.00
C ALA A 282 3.94 3.87 -2.31
N PHE A 283 5.06 3.25 -2.63
CA PHE A 283 6.37 3.56 -2.06
C PHE A 283 7.45 3.63 -3.13
N ASP A 284 7.92 4.84 -3.42
CA ASP A 284 9.11 5.08 -4.21
C ASP A 284 10.29 5.32 -3.27
N VAL A 285 11.29 4.46 -3.34
CA VAL A 285 12.40 4.45 -2.39
C VAL A 285 13.73 4.70 -3.10
N SER A 286 14.43 5.74 -2.65
CA SER A 286 15.77 6.08 -3.14
C SER A 286 16.70 6.46 -1.98
N ASN A 287 18.01 6.34 -2.19
CA ASN A 287 19.05 6.86 -1.30
C ASN A 287 18.83 6.55 0.19
N THR A 288 18.29 5.37 0.50
CA THR A 288 17.85 5.00 1.85
C THR A 288 18.67 3.81 2.35
N ASP A 289 19.01 3.79 3.62
CA ASP A 289 19.78 2.71 4.26
C ASP A 289 19.10 2.25 5.55
N GLY A 290 18.49 1.06 5.57
CA GLY A 290 17.70 0.62 6.71
C GLY A 290 16.25 1.11 6.63
N LEU A 291 15.43 0.40 5.86
CA LEU A 291 13.98 0.62 5.80
C LEU A 291 13.25 -0.69 6.12
N TYR A 292 12.33 -0.66 7.06
CA TYR A 292 11.45 -1.78 7.35
C TYR A 292 9.99 -1.38 7.13
N VAL A 293 9.35 -1.94 6.11
CA VAL A 293 7.93 -1.73 5.82
C VAL A 293 7.18 -3.03 6.16
N SER A 294 6.16 -2.96 7.02
CA SER A 294 5.42 -4.16 7.41
C SER A 294 3.93 -4.00 7.67
N GLY A 295 3.14 -4.98 7.23
CA GLY A 295 1.69 -5.00 7.49
C GLY A 295 0.95 -3.87 6.80
N VAL A 296 1.34 -3.57 5.55
CA VAL A 296 0.74 -2.50 4.76
C VAL A 296 -0.18 -3.10 3.70
N THR A 297 -1.37 -2.52 3.58
CA THR A 297 -2.35 -2.83 2.53
C THR A 297 -2.35 -1.71 1.50
N VAL A 298 -2.18 -2.06 0.24
CA VAL A 298 -2.10 -1.15 -0.91
C VAL A 298 -3.15 -1.55 -1.94
N TYR A 299 -3.97 -0.58 -2.33
CA TYR A 299 -4.82 -0.63 -3.51
C TYR A 299 -4.41 0.51 -4.43
N ASN A 300 -3.89 0.22 -5.62
CA ASN A 300 -3.43 1.27 -6.53
C ASN A 300 -3.44 0.80 -8.00
N GLN A 301 -2.81 1.57 -8.88
CA GLN A 301 -2.74 1.37 -10.33
C GLN A 301 -1.30 1.39 -10.85
N ASP A 302 -0.30 1.25 -9.97
CA ASP A 302 1.12 1.17 -10.34
C ASP A 302 1.90 0.42 -9.25
N ASP A 303 3.22 0.57 -9.14
CA ASP A 303 4.04 -0.22 -8.21
C ASP A 303 3.54 -0.14 -6.76
N CYS A 304 3.42 -1.31 -6.12
CA CYS A 304 3.16 -1.38 -4.69
C CYS A 304 4.38 -0.87 -3.91
N VAL A 305 5.57 -1.23 -4.41
CA VAL A 305 6.88 -0.74 -3.97
C VAL A 305 7.77 -0.64 -5.20
N ALA A 306 8.48 0.48 -5.34
CA ALA A 306 9.56 0.68 -6.29
C ALA A 306 10.84 1.08 -5.54
N VAL A 307 11.87 0.24 -5.55
CA VAL A 307 13.18 0.56 -4.95
C VAL A 307 14.16 0.95 -6.05
N ASN A 308 14.43 2.25 -6.18
CA ASN A 308 15.33 2.79 -7.21
C ASN A 308 16.80 2.86 -6.75
N SER A 309 17.06 3.09 -5.45
CA SER A 309 18.42 3.05 -4.89
C SER A 309 18.44 2.92 -3.37
N GLY A 310 19.54 2.39 -2.83
CA GLY A 310 19.77 2.25 -1.40
C GLY A 310 20.04 0.81 -0.96
N SER A 311 20.09 0.61 0.35
CA SER A 311 20.45 -0.69 0.93
C SER A 311 19.65 -1.07 2.17
N ASN A 312 19.73 -2.35 2.53
CA ASN A 312 19.26 -2.87 3.83
C ASN A 312 17.76 -2.61 4.05
N MET A 313 16.92 -3.09 3.14
CA MET A 313 15.48 -2.85 3.20
C MET A 313 14.70 -4.17 3.29
N VAL A 314 13.64 -4.17 4.07
CA VAL A 314 12.75 -5.31 4.22
C VAL A 314 11.30 -4.84 4.07
N PHE A 315 10.57 -5.47 3.16
CA PHE A 315 9.14 -5.31 2.93
C PHE A 315 8.46 -6.63 3.28
N GLU A 316 7.68 -6.64 4.35
CA GLU A 316 7.14 -7.87 4.95
C GLU A 316 5.64 -7.76 5.17
N ASN A 317 4.88 -8.83 4.89
CA ASN A 317 3.43 -8.81 5.12
C ASN A 317 2.75 -7.65 4.38
N MET A 318 3.12 -7.48 3.11
CA MET A 318 2.49 -6.55 2.19
C MET A 318 1.27 -7.23 1.55
N TYR A 319 0.19 -6.49 1.42
CA TYR A 319 -0.94 -6.86 0.58
C TYR A 319 -1.08 -5.83 -0.52
N CYS A 320 -0.78 -6.22 -1.76
CA CYS A 320 -0.82 -5.36 -2.93
C CYS A 320 -1.94 -5.83 -3.86
N ASP A 321 -2.87 -4.96 -4.21
CA ASP A 321 -4.03 -5.27 -5.05
C ASP A 321 -4.22 -4.21 -6.15
N GLY A 322 -4.25 -4.65 -7.41
CA GLY A 322 -4.51 -3.80 -8.58
C GLY A 322 -3.29 -3.17 -9.26
N GLY A 323 -2.17 -3.04 -8.54
CA GLY A 323 -0.98 -2.32 -9.01
C GLY A 323 -0.03 -3.11 -9.93
N HIS A 324 1.26 -2.75 -9.92
CA HIS A 324 2.32 -3.38 -10.73
C HIS A 324 3.32 -4.22 -9.91
N GLY A 325 2.96 -4.55 -8.67
CA GLY A 325 3.68 -5.53 -7.85
C GLY A 325 4.82 -4.94 -7.01
N LEU A 326 5.74 -5.81 -6.62
CA LEU A 326 6.89 -5.54 -5.76
C LEU A 326 8.12 -5.40 -6.65
N SER A 327 8.55 -4.17 -6.89
CA SER A 327 9.55 -3.84 -7.90
C SER A 327 10.86 -3.34 -7.31
N ILE A 328 11.97 -3.83 -7.86
CA ILE A 328 13.25 -3.12 -7.88
C ILE A 328 13.32 -2.33 -9.19
N GLY A 329 13.60 -1.04 -9.08
CA GLY A 329 13.80 -0.14 -10.20
C GLY A 329 12.56 0.68 -10.62
N SER A 330 12.61 1.36 -11.78
CA SER A 330 13.70 1.25 -12.76
C SER A 330 15.04 1.74 -12.19
N ILE A 331 16.10 1.00 -12.53
CA ILE A 331 17.45 1.29 -12.09
C ILE A 331 18.13 2.10 -13.19
N SER A 332 18.49 3.33 -12.86
CA SER A 332 19.25 4.23 -13.71
C SER A 332 20.76 4.08 -13.47
N SER A 333 21.56 4.89 -14.15
CA SER A 333 23.01 4.89 -14.02
C SER A 333 23.51 5.41 -12.67
N GLY A 334 24.65 4.90 -12.20
CA GLY A 334 25.37 5.42 -11.04
C GLY A 334 24.72 5.17 -9.67
N VAL A 335 23.84 4.17 -9.54
CA VAL A 335 23.16 3.82 -8.28
C VAL A 335 23.46 2.40 -7.84
N THR A 336 23.22 2.13 -6.56
CA THR A 336 23.34 0.79 -5.99
C THR A 336 22.05 0.44 -5.26
N VAL A 337 21.55 -0.77 -5.51
CA VAL A 337 20.52 -1.44 -4.74
C VAL A 337 21.13 -2.70 -4.14
N ASN A 338 21.17 -2.80 -2.81
CA ASN A 338 21.80 -3.93 -2.16
C ASN A 338 21.05 -4.41 -0.90
N ASN A 339 20.96 -5.72 -0.71
CA ASN A 339 20.36 -6.32 0.48
C ASN A 339 18.90 -5.88 0.69
N ILE A 340 18.05 -6.27 -0.26
CA ILE A 340 16.61 -6.00 -0.24
C ILE A 340 15.85 -7.31 -0.06
N THR A 341 14.89 -7.35 0.85
CA THR A 341 14.05 -8.53 1.08
C THR A 341 12.58 -8.17 0.96
N PHE A 342 11.88 -8.82 0.03
CA PHE A 342 10.43 -8.90 0.01
C PHE A 342 10.02 -10.26 0.58
N LYS A 343 9.15 -10.28 1.59
CA LYS A 343 8.72 -11.54 2.19
C LYS A 343 7.31 -11.59 2.74
N ASP A 344 6.78 -12.81 2.83
CA ASP A 344 5.50 -13.11 3.49
C ASP A 344 4.35 -12.23 2.98
N SER A 345 4.29 -12.00 1.67
CA SER A 345 3.44 -10.97 1.05
C SER A 345 2.51 -11.55 -0.01
N SER A 346 1.45 -10.82 -0.35
CA SER A 346 0.49 -11.16 -1.39
C SER A 346 0.38 -10.05 -2.42
N VAL A 347 0.43 -10.44 -3.69
CA VAL A 347 0.27 -9.55 -4.85
C VAL A 347 -0.86 -10.11 -5.71
N VAL A 348 -1.98 -9.38 -5.83
CA VAL A 348 -3.20 -9.89 -6.46
C VAL A 348 -3.78 -8.90 -7.45
N ASN A 349 -4.40 -9.39 -8.52
CA ASN A 349 -5.01 -8.57 -9.57
C ASN A 349 -4.04 -7.48 -10.12
N SER A 350 -2.75 -7.78 -10.10
CA SER A 350 -1.70 -6.84 -10.47
C SER A 350 -1.12 -7.18 -11.83
N GLU A 351 -0.48 -6.20 -12.45
CA GLU A 351 0.24 -6.43 -13.70
C GLU A 351 1.38 -7.42 -13.48
N ASN A 352 2.15 -7.23 -12.40
CA ASN A 352 3.31 -8.05 -12.08
C ASN A 352 3.29 -8.52 -10.62
N GLY A 353 4.00 -9.61 -10.35
CA GLY A 353 4.26 -10.09 -9.00
C GLY A 353 5.57 -9.53 -8.42
N CYS A 354 6.65 -10.28 -8.59
CA CYS A 354 8.01 -9.88 -8.22
C CYS A 354 8.73 -9.31 -9.45
N ARG A 355 9.27 -8.09 -9.40
CA ARG A 355 9.86 -7.43 -10.58
C ARG A 355 11.23 -6.82 -10.31
N ILE A 356 12.14 -6.92 -11.28
CA ILE A 356 13.40 -6.19 -11.34
C ILE A 356 13.53 -5.60 -12.74
N LYS A 357 13.53 -4.27 -12.84
CA LYS A 357 13.60 -3.53 -14.11
C LYS A 357 14.81 -2.60 -14.10
N THR A 358 15.64 -2.65 -15.15
CA THR A 358 16.81 -1.77 -15.31
C THR A 358 16.76 -1.04 -16.64
N ASP A 359 17.16 0.22 -16.65
CA ASP A 359 17.09 1.05 -17.86
C ASP A 359 18.14 0.61 -18.89
N ALA A 360 17.72 0.52 -20.15
CA ALA A 360 18.54 0.10 -21.28
C ALA A 360 19.55 1.20 -21.63
N GLY A 361 20.82 0.82 -21.73
CA GLY A 361 21.91 1.74 -22.08
C GLY A 361 22.51 2.48 -20.87
N ASP A 362 21.89 2.37 -19.70
CA ASP A 362 22.42 2.85 -18.45
C ASP A 362 23.50 1.91 -17.90
N ASP A 363 24.42 2.45 -17.10
CA ASP A 363 25.60 1.74 -16.60
C ASP A 363 26.08 2.22 -15.22
N ASP A 364 27.17 1.64 -14.73
CA ASP A 364 27.75 1.97 -13.41
C ASP A 364 26.77 1.76 -12.23
N SER A 365 25.86 0.80 -12.38
CA SER A 365 24.88 0.45 -11.36
C SER A 365 24.89 -1.04 -11.01
N THR A 366 24.48 -1.34 -9.78
CA THR A 366 24.38 -2.71 -9.28
C THR A 366 23.08 -2.94 -8.52
N VAL A 367 22.46 -4.09 -8.77
CA VAL A 367 21.36 -4.68 -8.00
C VAL A 367 21.87 -5.99 -7.45
N SER A 368 21.98 -6.14 -6.14
CA SER A 368 22.54 -7.35 -5.55
C SER A 368 21.93 -7.75 -4.21
N LEU A 369 22.02 -9.03 -3.86
CA LEU A 369 21.48 -9.57 -2.60
C LEU A 369 19.99 -9.26 -2.44
N VAL A 370 19.20 -9.50 -3.49
CA VAL A 370 17.74 -9.31 -3.45
C VAL A 370 17.08 -10.65 -3.20
N THR A 371 16.16 -10.70 -2.24
CA THR A 371 15.39 -11.90 -1.92
C THR A 371 13.91 -11.62 -2.02
N TYR A 372 13.21 -12.41 -2.83
CA TYR A 372 11.76 -12.58 -2.81
C TYR A 372 11.47 -13.93 -2.16
N SER A 373 10.75 -13.95 -1.04
CA SER A 373 10.50 -15.19 -0.30
C SER A 373 9.07 -15.31 0.23
N ASN A 374 8.43 -16.47 0.06
CA ASN A 374 7.04 -16.68 0.49
C ASN A 374 6.10 -15.59 -0.05
N ILE A 375 6.08 -15.45 -1.38
CA ILE A 375 5.22 -14.49 -2.08
C ILE A 375 4.07 -15.26 -2.73
N TYR A 376 2.85 -14.88 -2.39
CA TYR A 376 1.65 -15.38 -3.05
C TYR A 376 1.24 -14.42 -4.16
N VAL A 377 1.11 -14.93 -5.39
CA VAL A 377 0.66 -14.17 -6.56
C VAL A 377 -0.68 -14.72 -7.05
N ASP A 378 -1.65 -13.86 -7.38
CA ASP A 378 -2.93 -14.32 -7.93
C ASP A 378 -3.48 -13.37 -8.99
N ASN A 379 -4.01 -13.95 -10.07
CA ASN A 379 -4.58 -13.18 -11.18
C ASN A 379 -3.62 -12.11 -11.72
N ILE A 380 -2.35 -12.47 -11.88
CA ILE A 380 -1.33 -11.57 -12.47
C ILE A 380 -1.54 -11.47 -13.97
N SER A 381 -1.63 -10.25 -14.52
CA SER A 381 -1.97 -10.07 -15.95
C SER A 381 -0.79 -10.25 -16.90
N ASP A 382 0.43 -9.93 -16.47
CA ASP A 382 1.61 -9.89 -17.35
C ASP A 382 2.71 -10.82 -16.83
N TYR A 383 3.37 -10.53 -15.70
CA TYR A 383 4.53 -11.31 -15.25
C TYR A 383 4.49 -11.62 -13.74
N ALA A 384 4.33 -12.88 -13.34
CA ALA A 384 4.43 -13.23 -11.90
C ALA A 384 5.85 -13.03 -11.36
N ILE A 385 6.87 -13.38 -12.14
CA ILE A 385 8.27 -13.06 -11.87
C ILE A 385 8.88 -12.40 -13.10
N ASP A 386 9.41 -11.20 -12.93
CA ASP A 386 9.93 -10.38 -14.02
C ASP A 386 11.34 -9.88 -13.72
N VAL A 387 12.27 -10.08 -14.63
CA VAL A 387 13.63 -9.53 -14.56
C VAL A 387 14.06 -9.09 -15.95
N GLN A 388 14.04 -7.80 -16.24
CA GLN A 388 14.39 -7.26 -17.57
C GLN A 388 15.41 -6.12 -17.50
N GLN A 389 16.33 -6.11 -18.47
CA GLN A 389 17.39 -5.09 -18.60
C GLN A 389 17.24 -4.19 -19.85
N ASP A 390 16.00 -3.97 -20.27
CA ASP A 390 15.64 -3.40 -21.56
C ASP A 390 14.64 -2.23 -21.46
N TYR A 391 14.43 -1.64 -20.29
CA TYR A 391 13.47 -0.55 -20.10
C TYR A 391 13.97 0.76 -20.72
N GLU A 392 13.13 1.48 -21.47
CA GLU A 392 13.43 2.81 -21.98
C GLU A 392 12.18 3.70 -21.85
N ASN A 393 12.31 4.86 -21.19
CA ASN A 393 11.20 5.80 -20.95
C ASN A 393 9.96 5.15 -20.27
N GLY A 394 10.18 4.15 -19.42
CA GLY A 394 9.13 3.46 -18.68
C GLY A 394 8.56 2.20 -19.35
N ASP A 395 8.95 1.90 -20.60
CA ASP A 395 8.46 0.75 -21.36
C ASP A 395 9.60 -0.21 -21.75
N PRO A 396 9.36 -1.55 -21.78
CA PRO A 396 10.34 -2.51 -22.27
C PRO A 396 10.54 -2.40 -23.79
N THR A 397 11.79 -2.49 -24.24
CA THR A 397 12.17 -2.37 -25.67
C THR A 397 12.29 -3.72 -26.38
N GLY A 398 12.48 -4.81 -25.64
CA GLY A 398 12.85 -6.14 -26.14
C GLY A 398 14.35 -6.32 -26.41
N ASP A 399 15.17 -5.27 -26.24
CA ASP A 399 16.60 -5.26 -26.56
C ASP A 399 17.43 -5.01 -25.28
N PRO A 400 17.71 -6.05 -24.46
CA PRO A 400 18.37 -5.86 -23.18
C PRO A 400 19.84 -5.46 -23.31
N THR A 401 20.30 -4.64 -22.36
CA THR A 401 21.68 -4.19 -22.27
C THR A 401 22.40 -4.76 -21.05
N SER A 402 23.72 -4.57 -20.94
CA SER A 402 24.57 -5.21 -19.93
C SER A 402 25.35 -4.23 -19.06
N GLY A 403 24.97 -2.94 -19.06
CA GLY A 403 25.66 -1.91 -18.28
C GLY A 403 25.38 -1.98 -16.78
N ILE A 404 24.21 -2.49 -16.41
CA ILE A 404 23.77 -2.67 -15.02
C ILE A 404 23.98 -4.14 -14.62
N ILE A 405 24.58 -4.37 -13.46
CA ILE A 405 24.80 -5.71 -12.93
C ILE A 405 23.65 -6.09 -12.00
N VAL A 406 23.04 -7.25 -12.22
CA VAL A 406 22.01 -7.86 -11.40
C VAL A 406 22.54 -9.21 -10.90
N SER A 407 22.85 -9.33 -9.61
CA SER A 407 23.45 -10.56 -9.08
C SER A 407 22.87 -10.99 -7.74
N ASP A 408 23.14 -12.25 -7.35
CA ASP A 408 22.76 -12.77 -6.03
C ASP A 408 21.26 -12.59 -5.73
N ILE A 409 20.42 -12.95 -6.71
CA ILE A 409 18.97 -12.83 -6.62
C ILE A 409 18.40 -14.17 -6.16
N THR A 410 17.58 -14.16 -5.11
CA THR A 410 16.90 -15.35 -4.60
C THR A 410 15.40 -15.22 -4.76
N PHE A 411 14.80 -16.18 -5.45
CA PHE A 411 13.36 -16.42 -5.46
C PHE A 411 13.06 -17.73 -4.73
N SER A 412 12.31 -17.66 -3.63
CA SER A 412 11.95 -18.82 -2.82
C SER A 412 10.46 -18.84 -2.50
N ASP A 413 9.81 -19.99 -2.65
CA ASP A 413 8.42 -20.19 -2.23
C ASP A 413 7.47 -19.17 -2.86
N ILE A 414 7.59 -18.99 -4.18
CA ILE A 414 6.68 -18.13 -4.96
C ILE A 414 5.56 -19.01 -5.49
N THR A 415 4.32 -18.71 -5.10
CA THR A 415 3.18 -19.61 -5.38
C THR A 415 1.95 -18.86 -5.89
N GLY A 416 1.11 -19.53 -6.68
CA GLY A 416 -0.24 -19.06 -7.00
C GLY A 416 -0.58 -19.14 -8.48
N SER A 417 -1.12 -18.07 -9.07
CA SER A 417 -1.65 -18.11 -10.44
C SER A 417 -1.43 -16.84 -11.25
N VAL A 418 -1.33 -17.02 -12.58
CA VAL A 418 -1.32 -15.93 -13.55
C VAL A 418 -2.49 -16.06 -14.53
N ALA A 419 -2.88 -14.94 -15.14
CA ALA A 419 -3.93 -14.90 -16.15
C ALA A 419 -3.50 -15.64 -17.44
N SER A 420 -4.48 -15.97 -18.27
CA SER A 420 -4.22 -16.62 -19.55
C SER A 420 -3.43 -15.69 -20.49
N GLY A 421 -2.23 -16.11 -20.91
CA GLY A 421 -1.35 -15.33 -21.78
C GLY A 421 -0.31 -14.49 -21.05
N ALA A 422 -0.43 -14.40 -19.72
CA ALA A 422 0.62 -13.89 -18.83
C ALA A 422 1.79 -14.89 -18.74
N TYR A 423 2.82 -14.56 -17.99
CA TYR A 423 4.01 -15.38 -17.77
C TYR A 423 4.16 -15.77 -16.30
N GLU A 424 4.48 -17.04 -16.06
CA GLU A 424 4.94 -17.49 -14.73
C GLU A 424 6.27 -16.82 -14.39
N TYR A 425 7.18 -16.78 -15.36
CA TYR A 425 8.41 -16.01 -15.29
C TYR A 425 8.82 -15.49 -16.67
N TYR A 426 9.40 -14.29 -16.68
CA TYR A 426 10.01 -13.66 -17.84
C TYR A 426 11.36 -13.06 -17.43
N ILE A 427 12.44 -13.61 -17.94
CA ILE A 427 13.82 -13.19 -17.64
C ILE A 427 14.48 -12.74 -18.94
N LEU A 428 14.80 -11.45 -19.04
CA LEU A 428 15.43 -10.83 -20.20
C LEU A 428 16.66 -10.03 -19.77
N CYS A 429 17.76 -10.76 -19.60
CA CYS A 429 19.06 -10.22 -19.25
C CYS A 429 19.91 -9.93 -20.49
N GLY A 430 20.75 -8.90 -20.43
CA GLY A 430 21.63 -8.56 -21.55
C GLY A 430 22.72 -9.59 -21.81
N SER A 431 23.21 -10.24 -20.76
CA SER A 431 24.17 -11.34 -20.83
C SER A 431 24.27 -12.12 -19.51
N THR A 432 24.89 -13.30 -19.53
CA THR A 432 25.26 -14.06 -18.32
C THR A 432 26.36 -13.36 -17.49
N ALA A 433 26.88 -12.22 -17.95
CA ALA A 433 27.85 -11.40 -17.22
C ALA A 433 27.19 -10.18 -16.56
N SER A 434 25.99 -9.78 -17.02
CA SER A 434 25.17 -8.75 -16.37
C SER A 434 24.12 -9.34 -15.44
N CYS A 435 23.70 -10.59 -15.65
CA CYS A 435 22.90 -11.36 -14.70
C CYS A 435 23.61 -12.66 -14.29
N TYR A 436 23.82 -12.88 -12.99
CA TYR A 436 24.44 -14.10 -12.50
C TYR A 436 24.11 -14.39 -11.02
N ASP A 437 24.41 -15.60 -10.56
CA ASP A 437 24.18 -16.05 -9.17
C ASP A 437 22.71 -15.97 -8.72
N PHE A 438 21.80 -16.45 -9.56
CA PHE A 438 20.39 -16.58 -9.19
C PHE A 438 20.14 -17.90 -8.45
N THR A 439 19.25 -17.86 -7.46
CA THR A 439 18.80 -19.03 -6.70
C THR A 439 17.29 -19.15 -6.78
N TRP A 440 16.82 -20.31 -7.23
CA TRP A 440 15.40 -20.62 -7.39
C TRP A 440 15.02 -21.78 -6.48
N MET A 441 13.99 -21.61 -5.65
CA MET A 441 13.51 -22.63 -4.73
C MET A 441 11.98 -22.62 -4.68
N ASN A 442 11.35 -23.79 -4.85
CA ASN A 442 9.91 -23.97 -4.66
C ASN A 442 9.03 -22.94 -5.40
N ILE A 443 9.24 -22.81 -6.72
CA ILE A 443 8.39 -21.98 -7.58
C ILE A 443 7.21 -22.85 -8.04
N ASP A 444 6.00 -22.49 -7.62
CA ASP A 444 4.74 -23.20 -7.91
C ASP A 444 3.66 -22.21 -8.35
N ILE A 445 3.84 -21.66 -9.55
CA ILE A 445 2.92 -20.74 -10.20
C ILE A 445 2.18 -21.54 -11.27
N THR A 446 0.87 -21.35 -11.36
CA THR A 446 0.03 -22.07 -12.32
C THR A 446 -0.49 -21.15 -13.42
N GLY A 447 -0.47 -21.65 -14.66
CA GLY A 447 -0.99 -20.94 -15.82
C GLY A 447 0.13 -20.40 -16.70
N GLY A 448 -0.17 -19.40 -17.53
CA GLY A 448 0.83 -18.60 -18.22
C GLY A 448 1.82 -19.29 -19.18
N LEU A 449 2.78 -18.48 -19.60
CA LEU A 449 3.92 -18.76 -20.47
C LEU A 449 5.21 -18.67 -19.64
N THR A 450 6.33 -19.04 -20.25
CA THR A 450 7.66 -18.87 -19.64
C THR A 450 8.67 -18.40 -20.67
N GLU A 451 9.57 -17.50 -20.27
CA GLU A 451 10.66 -17.03 -21.10
C GLU A 451 11.90 -16.73 -20.25
N CYS A 452 13.07 -17.13 -20.75
CA CYS A 452 14.33 -16.83 -20.13
C CYS A 452 15.45 -16.70 -21.16
N SER A 453 16.11 -15.54 -21.18
CA SER A 453 17.24 -15.23 -22.03
C SER A 453 18.27 -14.38 -21.25
N PRO A 454 19.57 -14.69 -21.32
CA PRO A 454 20.15 -15.87 -21.96
C PRO A 454 19.76 -17.17 -21.25
N SER A 455 19.93 -18.31 -21.94
CA SER A 455 19.80 -19.60 -21.26
C SER A 455 21.02 -19.84 -20.36
N GLY A 456 20.82 -19.83 -19.05
CA GLY A 456 21.89 -19.98 -18.08
C GLY A 456 21.40 -20.28 -16.66
N ALA A 457 22.24 -20.00 -15.67
CA ALA A 457 21.93 -20.21 -14.25
C ALA A 457 20.93 -19.17 -13.70
N GLU A 458 20.72 -18.08 -14.44
CA GLU A 458 19.70 -17.07 -14.23
C GLU A 458 18.27 -17.60 -14.41
N CYS A 459 18.08 -18.71 -15.12
CA CYS A 459 16.76 -19.29 -15.38
C CYS A 459 16.27 -20.24 -14.25
N PRO A 460 14.94 -20.33 -14.00
CA PRO A 460 14.33 -21.25 -13.03
C PRO A 460 14.52 -22.75 -13.28
#